data_AF-A0AAN5YVE1-F1
#
_entry.id   AF-A0AAN5YVE1-F1
#
_cell.length_a   1.000
_cell.length_b   1.000
_cell.length_c   1.000
_cell.angle_alpha   90.00
_cell.angle_beta   90.00
_cell.angle_gamma   90.00
#
_symmetry.space_group_name_H-M   'P 1'
#
loop_
_entity.id
_entity.type
_entity.pdbx_description
1 polymer ?
#
loop_
_entity_poly.entity_id
_entity_poly.type
_entity_poly.pdbx_seq_one_letter_code
_entity_poly.pdbx_strand_id
1 'polypeptide(L)'
;MPESSFSIRSRRGDELTRLADQHMQHDLQPEDRDVLKSAASRVSLWTTVGSAVGIGLGLYVAFRLRSTRKAFFAAFRAAEKPTQVVFADGRTEAIPDITPLLKPTTWGDFATYFFASAGGLFLGGELGFFAGAASGSRSIAKDPERRKRIENAFRKFRADVLRKEADALDRDQNVFEKMF
;
A
#
# COMPACT_ATOMS: atom_id res chain seq x y z
N MET A 1 0.80 19.32 -31.20
CA MET A 1 1.58 18.29 -30.46
C MET A 1 0.61 17.37 -29.76
N PRO A 2 0.79 16.03 -29.80
CA PRO A 2 -0.12 15.11 -29.11
C PRO A 2 0.06 15.25 -27.58
N GLU A 3 -1.05 15.43 -26.87
CA GLU A 3 -1.10 15.43 -25.40
C GLU A 3 -0.65 14.07 -24.86
N SER A 4 0.20 14.05 -23.83
CA SER A 4 0.65 12.80 -23.22
C SER A 4 -0.40 12.28 -22.23
N SER A 5 -0.47 10.97 -22.02
CA SER A 5 -1.38 10.36 -21.04
C SER A 5 -1.20 10.94 -19.62
N PHE A 6 0.01 11.43 -19.32
CA PHE A 6 0.32 12.14 -18.08
C PHE A 6 -0.36 13.52 -18.00
N SER A 7 -0.33 14.33 -19.07
CA SER A 7 -0.98 15.65 -19.08
C SER A 7 -2.50 15.56 -18.98
N ILE A 8 -3.09 14.53 -19.58
CA ILE A 8 -4.53 14.25 -19.48
C ILE A 8 -4.90 13.87 -18.04
N ARG A 9 -4.10 13.01 -17.40
CA ARG A 9 -4.32 12.60 -16.01
C ARG A 9 -4.15 13.76 -15.03
N SER A 10 -3.13 14.60 -15.23
CA SER A 10 -2.88 15.74 -14.33
C SER A 10 -3.99 16.78 -14.43
N ARG A 11 -4.44 17.14 -15.64
CA ARG A 11 -5.55 18.09 -15.82
C ARG A 11 -6.84 17.58 -15.20
N ARG A 12 -7.15 16.29 -15.35
CA ARG A 12 -8.31 15.67 -14.70
C ARG A 12 -8.20 15.75 -13.17
N GLY A 13 -7.02 15.52 -12.62
CA GLY A 13 -6.76 15.69 -11.18
C GLY A 13 -7.00 17.12 -10.72
N ASP A 14 -6.43 18.11 -11.40
CA ASP A 14 -6.58 19.52 -11.07
C ASP A 14 -8.03 19.98 -11.11
N GLU A 15 -8.80 19.49 -12.08
CA GLU A 15 -10.23 19.79 -12.20
C GLU A 15 -11.06 19.20 -11.06
N LEU A 16 -10.76 17.96 -10.64
CA LEU A 16 -11.40 17.33 -9.49
C LEU A 16 -11.06 18.06 -8.19
N THR A 17 -9.82 18.50 -8.03
CA THR A 17 -9.40 19.31 -6.87
C THR A 17 -10.16 20.63 -6.83
N ARG A 18 -10.29 21.34 -7.95
CA ARG A 18 -11.08 22.59 -8.02
C ARG A 18 -12.55 22.37 -7.68
N LEU A 19 -13.14 21.28 -8.18
CA LEU A 19 -14.53 20.94 -7.87
C LEU A 19 -14.70 20.63 -6.37
N ALA A 20 -13.75 19.88 -5.79
CA ALA A 20 -13.75 19.60 -4.36
C ALA A 20 -13.63 20.88 -3.53
N ASP A 21 -12.72 21.79 -3.90
CA ASP A 21 -12.54 23.07 -3.23
C ASP A 21 -13.81 23.93 -3.28
N GLN A 22 -14.51 23.95 -4.42
CA GLN A 22 -15.78 24.66 -4.57
C GLN A 22 -16.84 24.12 -3.61
N HIS A 23 -17.04 22.81 -3.55
CA HIS A 23 -17.98 22.19 -2.60
C HIS A 23 -17.55 22.38 -1.14
N MET A 24 -16.25 22.32 -0.84
CA MET A 24 -15.75 22.60 0.50
C MET A 24 -16.01 24.04 0.93
N GLN A 25 -15.94 25.01 0.02
CA GLN A 25 -16.16 26.41 0.34
C GLN A 25 -17.65 26.79 0.39
N HIS A 26 -18.48 26.20 -0.48
CA HIS A 26 -19.89 26.57 -0.63
C HIS A 26 -20.84 25.76 0.27
N ASP A 27 -20.58 24.46 0.44
CA ASP A 27 -21.50 23.55 1.15
C ASP A 27 -21.12 23.32 2.62
N LEU A 28 -19.93 23.74 3.06
CA LEU A 28 -19.42 23.50 4.42
C LEU A 28 -19.14 24.78 5.20
N GLN A 29 -19.39 24.71 6.51
CA GLN A 29 -18.99 25.76 7.44
C GLN A 29 -17.47 25.73 7.69
N PRO A 30 -16.84 26.85 8.13
CA PRO A 30 -15.43 26.87 8.53
C PRO A 30 -15.07 25.74 9.52
N GLU A 31 -15.92 25.49 10.51
CA GLU A 31 -15.69 24.49 11.55
C GLU A 31 -15.73 23.06 11.00
N ASP A 32 -16.59 22.80 10.01
CA ASP A 32 -16.69 21.50 9.36
C ASP A 32 -15.43 21.20 8.53
N ARG A 33 -14.87 22.23 7.86
CA ARG A 33 -13.61 22.15 7.12
C ARG A 33 -12.43 21.84 8.04
N ASP A 34 -12.36 22.49 9.20
CA ASP A 34 -11.30 22.22 10.19
C ASP A 34 -11.38 20.78 10.72
N VAL A 35 -12.58 20.27 10.93
CA VAL A 35 -12.79 18.89 11.37
C VAL A 35 -12.35 17.92 10.28
N LEU A 36 -12.71 18.15 9.01
CA LEU A 36 -12.25 17.33 7.88
C LEU A 36 -10.73 17.36 7.75
N LYS A 37 -10.11 18.54 7.86
CA LYS A 37 -8.64 18.69 7.84
C LYS A 37 -7.97 17.94 8.99
N SER A 38 -8.55 18.03 10.19
CA SER A 38 -8.05 17.30 11.37
C SER A 38 -8.23 15.78 11.24
N ALA A 39 -9.31 15.33 10.59
CA ALA A 39 -9.54 13.92 10.32
C ALA A 39 -8.52 13.39 9.30
N ALA A 40 -8.29 14.14 8.21
CA ALA A 40 -7.29 13.81 7.21
C ALA A 40 -5.86 13.79 7.81
N SER A 41 -5.52 14.76 8.67
CA SER A 41 -4.21 14.78 9.33
C SER A 41 -4.02 13.61 10.28
N ARG A 42 -5.09 13.15 10.97
CA ARG A 42 -5.05 11.92 11.77
C ARG A 42 -4.83 10.68 10.92
N VAL A 43 -5.53 10.56 9.79
CA VAL A 43 -5.31 9.44 8.85
C VAL A 43 -3.85 9.41 8.41
N SER A 44 -3.32 10.55 7.96
CA SER A 44 -1.92 10.66 7.56
C SER A 44 -0.97 10.31 8.71
N LEU A 45 -1.19 10.86 9.91
CA LEU A 45 -0.34 10.58 11.06
C LEU A 45 -0.29 9.08 11.40
N TRP A 46 -1.45 8.44 11.52
CA TRP A 46 -1.52 7.01 11.84
C TRP A 46 -0.97 6.13 10.72
N THR A 47 -1.20 6.48 9.46
CA THR A 47 -0.61 5.79 8.30
C THR A 47 0.91 5.89 8.33
N THR A 48 1.46 7.08 8.59
CA THR A 48 2.91 7.31 8.69
C THR A 48 3.52 6.54 9.85
N VAL A 49 2.90 6.60 11.03
CA VAL A 49 3.36 5.85 12.21
C VAL A 49 3.31 4.35 11.95
N GLY A 50 2.18 3.84 11.43
CA GLY A 50 2.01 2.44 11.07
C GLY A 50 3.03 1.98 10.04
N SER A 51 3.28 2.78 9.00
CA SER A 51 4.30 2.53 7.98
C SER A 51 5.71 2.44 8.56
N ALA A 52 6.07 3.39 9.45
CA ALA A 52 7.38 3.41 10.08
C ALA A 52 7.59 2.18 10.98
N VAL A 53 6.59 1.83 11.80
CA VAL A 53 6.61 0.62 12.64
C VAL A 53 6.68 -0.63 11.77
N GLY A 54 5.90 -0.68 10.69
CA GLY A 54 5.86 -1.78 9.75
C GLY A 54 7.21 -2.03 9.07
N ILE A 55 7.87 -0.98 8.57
CA ILE A 55 9.24 -1.07 8.03
C ILE A 55 10.20 -1.57 9.11
N GLY A 56 10.13 -1.02 10.34
CA GLY A 56 10.98 -1.44 11.45
C GLY A 56 10.85 -2.93 11.76
N LEU A 57 9.62 -3.44 11.84
CA LEU A 57 9.34 -4.86 12.03
C LEU A 57 9.81 -5.70 10.83
N GLY A 58 9.61 -5.22 9.60
CA GLY A 58 10.11 -5.85 8.38
C GLY A 58 11.63 -6.01 8.38
N LEU A 59 12.36 -4.96 8.74
CA LEU A 59 13.81 -4.98 8.90
C LEU A 59 14.26 -5.94 10.01
N TYR A 60 13.55 -5.97 11.14
CA TYR A 60 13.81 -6.91 12.22
C TYR A 60 13.65 -8.37 11.77
N VAL A 61 12.55 -8.67 11.06
CA VAL A 61 12.31 -10.01 10.48
C VAL A 61 13.37 -10.37 9.46
N ALA A 62 13.76 -9.45 8.58
CA ALA A 62 14.84 -9.66 7.61
C ALA A 62 16.17 -10.00 8.31
N PHE A 63 16.53 -9.24 9.34
CA PHE A 63 17.72 -9.49 10.14
C PHE A 63 17.67 -10.88 10.80
N ARG A 64 16.52 -11.27 11.36
CA ARG A 64 16.35 -12.57 11.98
C ARG A 64 16.40 -13.73 10.99
N LEU A 65 15.75 -13.63 9.83
CA LEU A 65 15.82 -14.64 8.78
C LEU A 65 17.26 -14.85 8.29
N ARG A 66 18.00 -13.75 8.10
CA ARG A 66 19.40 -13.79 7.68
C ARG A 66 20.29 -14.45 8.73
N SER A 67 20.13 -14.11 10.01
CA SER A 67 20.93 -14.71 11.08
C SER A 67 20.64 -16.21 11.22
N THR A 68 19.37 -16.61 11.13
CA THR A 68 18.97 -18.03 11.12
C THR A 68 19.56 -18.78 9.93
N ARG A 69 19.49 -18.24 8.70
CA ARG A 69 20.09 -18.87 7.52
C ARG A 69 21.61 -19.04 7.67
N LYS A 70 22.31 -18.04 8.21
CA LYS A 70 23.76 -18.14 8.49
C LYS A 70 24.08 -19.23 9.52
N ALA A 71 23.28 -19.32 10.59
CA ALA A 71 23.45 -20.35 11.61
C ALA A 71 23.26 -21.76 11.02
N PHE A 72 22.22 -21.96 10.21
CA PHE A 72 22.03 -23.23 9.50
C PHE A 72 23.20 -23.55 8.57
N PHE A 73 23.62 -22.60 7.73
CA PHE A 73 24.76 -22.83 6.83
C PHE A 73 26.04 -23.20 7.59
N ALA A 74 26.31 -22.54 8.72
CA ALA A 74 27.46 -22.87 9.56
C ALA A 74 27.38 -24.29 10.13
N ALA A 75 26.21 -24.69 10.64
CA ALA A 75 25.99 -26.04 11.18
C ALA A 75 26.17 -27.12 10.11
N PHE A 76 25.57 -26.96 8.92
CA PHE A 76 25.69 -27.92 7.82
C PHE A 76 27.09 -27.96 7.19
N ARG A 77 27.86 -26.88 7.27
CA ARG A 77 29.24 -26.83 6.78
C ARG A 77 30.24 -27.47 7.75
N ALA A 78 30.04 -27.29 9.05
CA ALA A 78 30.99 -27.72 10.08
C ALA A 78 30.78 -29.17 10.56
N ALA A 79 29.58 -29.73 10.36
CA ALA A 79 29.30 -31.12 10.72
C ALA A 79 29.92 -32.10 9.72
N GLU A 80 30.45 -33.22 10.20
CA GLU A 80 30.77 -34.38 9.36
C GLU A 80 29.49 -34.83 8.65
N LYS A 81 29.50 -34.76 7.31
CA LYS A 81 28.31 -35.03 6.50
C LYS A 81 28.24 -36.53 6.20
N PRO A 82 27.16 -37.24 6.60
CA PRO A 82 26.93 -38.58 6.10
C PRO A 82 26.75 -38.52 4.58
N THR A 83 27.56 -39.26 3.84
CA THR A 83 27.54 -39.26 2.36
C THR A 83 26.60 -40.32 1.80
N GLN A 84 26.31 -41.36 2.60
CA GLN A 84 25.55 -42.53 2.18
C GLN A 84 24.70 -43.10 3.32
N VAL A 85 23.50 -43.57 2.99
CA VAL A 85 22.65 -44.39 3.87
C VAL A 85 22.73 -45.83 3.38
N VAL A 86 23.04 -46.76 4.30
CA VAL A 86 23.00 -48.19 4.02
C VAL A 86 21.71 -48.75 4.62
N PHE A 87 20.83 -49.28 3.76
CA PHE A 87 19.59 -49.91 4.16
C PHE A 87 19.82 -51.34 4.65
N ALA A 88 18.88 -51.90 5.41
CA ALA A 88 18.99 -53.24 5.99
C ALA A 88 19.12 -54.37 4.94
N ASP A 89 18.72 -54.09 3.69
CA ASP A 89 18.86 -54.99 2.53
C ASP A 89 20.22 -54.83 1.79
N GLY A 90 21.13 -54.00 2.32
CA GLY A 90 22.45 -53.74 1.74
C GLY A 90 22.45 -52.69 0.61
N ARG A 91 21.29 -52.12 0.24
CA ARG A 91 21.25 -51.01 -0.72
C ARG A 91 21.88 -49.76 -0.12
N THR A 92 22.63 -49.05 -0.93
CA THR A 92 23.29 -47.79 -0.54
C THR A 92 22.73 -46.65 -1.37
N GLU A 93 22.19 -45.61 -0.73
CA GLU A 93 21.75 -44.38 -1.41
C GLU A 93 22.59 -43.18 -0.97
N ALA A 94 22.95 -42.32 -1.93
CA ALA A 94 23.69 -41.10 -1.64
C ALA A 94 22.78 -40.04 -1.02
N ILE A 95 23.23 -39.40 0.05
CA ILE A 95 22.50 -38.28 0.65
C ILE A 95 22.81 -37.02 -0.17
N PRO A 96 21.78 -36.33 -0.71
CA PRO A 96 22.02 -35.12 -1.50
C PRO A 96 22.57 -33.99 -0.62
N ASP A 97 23.67 -33.37 -1.05
CA ASP A 97 24.23 -32.21 -0.35
C ASP A 97 23.40 -30.95 -0.61
N ILE A 98 22.61 -30.56 0.39
CA ILE A 98 21.78 -29.35 0.36
C ILE A 98 22.54 -28.07 0.75
N THR A 99 23.80 -28.17 1.17
CA THR A 99 24.62 -27.02 1.61
C THR A 99 24.72 -25.89 0.58
N PRO A 100 24.83 -26.15 -0.74
CA PRO A 100 24.85 -25.11 -1.76
C PRO A 100 23.56 -24.26 -1.79
N LEU A 101 22.41 -24.86 -1.46
CA LEU A 101 21.11 -24.17 -1.44
C LEU A 101 20.94 -23.27 -0.22
N LEU A 102 21.65 -23.58 0.87
CA LEU A 102 21.65 -22.80 2.11
C LEU A 102 22.68 -21.67 2.10
N LYS A 103 23.55 -21.64 1.09
CA LYS A 103 24.61 -20.64 0.98
C LYS A 103 24.00 -19.24 0.93
N PRO A 104 24.38 -18.33 1.84
CA PRO A 104 23.96 -16.94 1.77
C PRO A 104 24.45 -16.30 0.47
N THR A 105 23.56 -15.57 -0.22
CA THR A 105 23.86 -14.84 -1.46
C THR A 105 23.53 -13.36 -1.29
N THR A 106 24.25 -12.50 -1.99
CA THR A 106 24.04 -11.05 -1.96
C THR A 106 22.66 -10.66 -2.48
N TRP A 107 22.21 -11.28 -3.57
CA TRP A 107 20.87 -11.09 -4.13
C TRP A 107 19.76 -11.60 -3.21
N GLY A 108 19.98 -12.73 -2.54
CA GLY A 108 19.04 -13.25 -1.55
C GLY A 108 18.93 -12.34 -0.33
N ASP A 109 20.05 -11.79 0.14
CA ASP A 109 20.07 -10.80 1.21
C ASP A 109 19.31 -9.54 0.80
N PHE A 110 19.58 -8.98 -0.39
CA PHE A 110 18.85 -7.82 -0.92
C PHE A 110 17.34 -8.08 -0.99
N ALA A 111 16.93 -9.19 -1.61
CA ALA A 111 15.54 -9.56 -1.72
C ALA A 111 14.88 -9.69 -0.33
N THR A 112 15.57 -10.28 0.65
CA THR A 112 15.05 -10.43 2.01
C THR A 112 14.75 -9.07 2.65
N TYR A 113 15.71 -8.14 2.62
CA TYR A 113 15.49 -6.80 3.18
C TYR A 113 14.43 -6.02 2.42
N PHE A 114 14.45 -6.08 1.09
CA PHE A 114 13.49 -5.39 0.24
C PHE A 114 12.07 -5.89 0.50
N PHE A 115 11.80 -7.19 0.35
CA PHE A 115 10.46 -7.73 0.49
C PHE A 115 9.95 -7.69 1.92
N ALA A 116 10.80 -7.92 2.91
CA ALA A 116 10.37 -7.81 4.30
C ALA A 116 10.04 -6.35 4.67
N SER A 117 10.81 -5.37 4.19
CA SER A 117 10.51 -3.96 4.43
C SER A 117 9.31 -3.48 3.63
N ALA A 118 9.17 -3.89 2.37
CA ALA A 118 8.03 -3.55 1.53
C ALA A 118 6.72 -4.17 2.06
N GLY A 119 6.77 -5.45 2.46
CA GLY A 119 5.66 -6.12 3.12
C GLY A 119 5.32 -5.48 4.47
N GLY A 120 6.35 -5.14 5.25
CA GLY A 120 6.20 -4.42 6.52
C GLY A 120 5.55 -3.04 6.33
N LEU A 121 6.02 -2.26 5.35
CA LEU A 121 5.44 -0.97 4.97
C LEU A 121 3.97 -1.13 4.57
N PHE A 122 3.65 -2.10 3.72
CA PHE A 122 2.28 -2.33 3.27
C PHE A 122 1.36 -2.68 4.44
N LEU A 123 1.72 -3.71 5.22
CA LEU A 123 0.90 -4.14 6.37
C LEU A 123 0.78 -3.03 7.42
N GLY A 124 1.89 -2.38 7.77
CA GLY A 124 1.89 -1.28 8.73
C GLY A 124 1.13 -0.05 8.25
N GLY A 125 1.27 0.29 6.97
CA GLY A 125 0.59 1.41 6.33
C GLY A 125 -0.92 1.21 6.26
N GLU A 126 -1.38 0.03 5.83
CA GLU A 126 -2.80 -0.31 5.79
C GLU A 126 -3.42 -0.32 7.19
N LEU A 127 -2.76 -0.95 8.17
CA LEU A 127 -3.25 -0.95 9.56
C LEU A 127 -3.27 0.46 10.16
N GLY A 128 -2.24 1.26 9.89
CA GLY A 128 -2.19 2.67 10.27
C GLY A 128 -3.30 3.49 9.60
N PHE A 129 -3.56 3.25 8.32
CA PHE A 129 -4.66 3.87 7.59
C PHE A 129 -6.01 3.52 8.20
N PHE A 130 -6.30 2.24 8.46
CA PHE A 130 -7.55 1.82 9.09
C PHE A 130 -7.73 2.42 10.48
N ALA A 131 -6.67 2.43 11.31
CA ALA A 131 -6.71 3.04 12.64
C ALA A 131 -6.98 4.56 12.54
N GLY A 132 -6.30 5.23 11.62
CA GLY A 132 -6.49 6.64 11.33
C GLY A 132 -7.89 6.96 10.81
N ALA A 133 -8.42 6.13 9.91
CA ALA A 133 -9.75 6.26 9.34
C ALA A 133 -10.83 6.05 10.40
N ALA A 134 -10.70 5.05 11.27
CA ALA A 134 -11.60 4.84 12.40
C ALA A 134 -11.58 6.03 13.37
N SER A 135 -10.39 6.54 13.70
CA SER A 135 -10.22 7.71 14.58
C SER A 135 -10.80 8.99 13.97
N GLY A 136 -10.51 9.27 12.70
CA GLY A 136 -11.04 10.40 11.95
C GLY A 136 -12.57 10.32 11.79
N SER A 137 -13.08 9.15 11.41
CA SER A 137 -14.52 8.90 11.29
C SER A 137 -15.24 9.12 12.62
N ARG A 138 -14.66 8.65 13.73
CA ARG A 138 -15.21 8.89 15.07
C ARG A 138 -15.26 10.39 15.39
N SER A 139 -14.29 11.19 14.97
CA SER A 139 -14.36 12.65 15.17
C SER A 139 -15.41 13.35 14.33
N ILE A 140 -15.65 12.90 13.10
CA ILE A 140 -16.72 13.43 12.25
C ILE A 140 -18.08 13.06 12.82
N ALA A 141 -18.23 11.82 13.32
CA ALA A 141 -19.49 11.29 13.85
C ALA A 141 -19.89 11.83 15.24
N LYS A 142 -19.05 12.61 15.92
CA LYS A 142 -19.37 13.20 17.23
C LYS A 142 -20.54 14.18 17.16
N ASP A 143 -20.70 14.88 16.04
CA ASP A 143 -21.77 15.84 15.82
C ASP A 143 -22.66 15.33 14.67
N PRO A 144 -23.92 14.94 14.97
CA PRO A 144 -24.82 14.38 13.96
C PRO A 144 -25.24 15.40 12.89
N GLU A 145 -25.28 16.69 13.20
CA GLU A 145 -25.64 17.73 12.22
C GLU A 145 -24.48 18.01 11.27
N ARG A 146 -23.27 18.17 11.82
CA ARG A 146 -22.05 18.27 11.01
C ARG A 146 -21.90 17.07 10.09
N ARG A 147 -22.10 15.86 10.62
CA ARG A 147 -22.04 14.64 9.81
C ARG A 147 -23.00 14.71 8.62
N LYS A 148 -24.25 15.13 8.84
CA LYS A 148 -25.24 15.30 7.76
C LYS A 148 -24.79 16.34 6.73
N ARG A 149 -24.25 17.48 7.15
CA ARG A 149 -23.73 18.52 6.24
C ARG A 149 -22.59 17.98 5.37
N ILE A 150 -21.62 17.31 5.99
CA ILE A 150 -20.49 16.69 5.31
C ILE A 150 -20.96 15.61 4.32
N GLU A 151 -21.87 14.73 4.73
CA GLU A 151 -22.44 13.69 3.85
C GLU A 151 -23.18 14.29 2.65
N ASN A 152 -23.97 15.35 2.86
CA ASN A 152 -24.67 16.03 1.78
C ASN A 152 -23.71 16.72 0.81
N ALA A 153 -22.70 17.45 1.32
CA ALA A 153 -21.66 18.06 0.50
C ALA A 153 -20.92 17.00 -0.33
N PHE A 154 -20.56 15.87 0.28
CA PHE A 154 -19.90 14.77 -0.39
C PHE A 154 -20.78 14.12 -1.48
N ARG A 155 -22.08 13.96 -1.24
CA ARG A 155 -23.03 13.46 -2.25
C ARG A 155 -23.13 14.39 -3.46
N LYS A 156 -23.23 15.71 -3.23
CA LYS A 156 -23.24 16.71 -4.31
C LYS A 156 -21.96 16.66 -5.13
N PHE A 157 -20.80 16.68 -4.44
CA PHE A 157 -19.50 16.54 -5.08
C PHE A 157 -19.43 15.28 -5.95
N ARG A 158 -19.82 14.11 -5.44
CA ARG A 158 -19.82 12.86 -6.22
C ARG A 158 -20.76 12.92 -7.42
N ALA A 159 -21.94 13.53 -7.28
CA ALA A 159 -22.86 13.70 -8.39
C ALA A 159 -22.24 14.56 -9.49
N ASP A 160 -21.54 15.64 -9.13
CA ASP A 160 -20.90 16.53 -10.10
C ASP A 160 -19.65 15.91 -10.74
N VAL A 161 -18.89 15.09 -10.01
CA VAL A 161 -17.82 14.26 -10.59
C VAL A 161 -18.39 13.30 -11.62
N LEU A 162 -19.45 12.56 -11.29
CA LEU A 162 -20.07 11.60 -12.21
C LEU A 162 -20.67 12.27 -13.45
N ARG A 163 -21.28 13.45 -13.30
CA ARG A 163 -21.76 14.25 -14.44
C ARG A 163 -20.61 14.65 -15.36
N LYS A 164 -19.50 15.14 -14.80
CA LYS A 164 -18.32 15.48 -15.60
C LYS A 164 -17.69 14.27 -16.28
N GLU A 165 -17.66 13.12 -15.61
CA GLU A 165 -17.19 11.88 -16.22
C GLU A 165 -18.10 11.48 -17.39
N ALA A 166 -19.42 11.56 -17.23
CA ALA A 166 -20.38 11.33 -18.31
C ALA A 166 -20.19 12.32 -19.47
N ASP A 167 -20.09 13.62 -19.20
CA ASP A 167 -19.85 14.66 -20.21
C ASP A 167 -18.53 14.41 -20.96
N ALA A 168 -17.50 13.93 -20.27
CA ALA A 168 -16.22 13.59 -20.88
C ALA A 168 -16.35 12.35 -21.79
N LEU A 169 -17.12 11.34 -21.38
CA LEU A 169 -17.42 10.17 -22.20
C LEU A 169 -18.24 10.54 -23.46
N ASP A 170 -19.22 11.43 -23.33
CA ASP A 170 -20.07 11.87 -24.45
C ASP A 170 -19.27 12.71 -25.47
N ARG A 171 -18.31 13.54 -25.02
CA ARG A 171 -17.43 14.30 -25.92
C ARG A 171 -16.43 13.42 -26.68
N ASP A 172 -15.97 12.33 -26.08
CA ASP A 172 -15.04 11.38 -26.72
C ASP A 172 -15.76 10.40 -27.67
N GLN A 173 -17.11 10.43 -27.70
CA GLN A 173 -17.96 9.59 -28.56
C GLN A 173 -18.27 10.15 -29.95
N ASN A 174 -17.70 11.29 -30.37
CA ASN A 174 -17.65 11.67 -31.80
C ASN A 174 -16.66 10.78 -32.60
N VAL A 175 -16.68 9.48 -32.32
CA VAL A 175 -16.05 8.42 -33.11
C VAL A 175 -16.74 8.33 -34.48
N PHE A 176 -18.04 8.61 -34.57
CA PHE A 176 -18.77 8.68 -35.84
C PHE A 176 -18.24 9.77 -36.78
N GLU A 177 -17.78 10.90 -36.25
CA GLU A 177 -17.19 12.01 -37.03
C GLU A 177 -15.71 11.77 -37.41
N LYS A 178 -15.09 10.72 -36.84
CA LYS A 178 -13.73 10.25 -37.18
C LYS A 178 -13.72 8.99 -38.04
N MET A 179 -14.82 8.23 -38.06
CA MET A 179 -14.96 6.98 -38.84
C MET A 179 -15.69 7.17 -40.17
N PHE A 180 -16.51 8.22 -40.31
CA PHE A 180 -17.16 8.64 -41.56
C PHE A 180 -16.67 10.02 -41.96
#